data_AF-A0A4Y9JTN6-F1
#
_entry.id   AF-A0A4Y9JTN6-F1
#
_cell.length_a   1.000
_cell.length_b   1.000
_cell.length_c   1.000
_cell.angle_alpha   90.00
_cell.angle_beta   90.00
_cell.angle_gamma   90.00
#
_symmetry.space_group_name_H-M   'P 1'
#
loop_
_entity.id
_entity.type
_entity.pdbx_description
1 polymer ?
#
loop_
_entity_poly.entity_id
_entity_poly.type
_entity_poly.pdbx_seq_one_letter_code
_entity_poly.pdbx_strand_id
1 'polypeptide(L)'
;MIDNAFLSYAASILADTNDGLSGSEICKFCNQYAVEYNKTIKYTQQPFKKDTSNINKAQALQENLACFESEQQFVIIRNLCDLVKFANNQKVNELKLTLIKNYGYLAPQEIAEQILETVNQVRHWLDNYPEAKGHYEAALEKKNSKIYGRNLLDDLRLSLESLIKEILEKQKSLENLKSDLGNFLAKRNINVEIRNFYISTVFDFFVKYQNERVKHNDLFKDFEVGFIFNQTTILMQFLITLHNQHS
;
A
#
# COMPACT_ATOMS: atom_id res chain seq x y z
N MET A 1 9.90 -1.96 18.28
CA MET A 1 11.34 -2.03 17.97
C MET A 1 11.58 -3.26 17.12
N ILE A 2 12.39 -3.17 16.06
CA ILE A 2 12.77 -4.37 15.30
C ILE A 2 13.81 -5.12 16.12
N ASP A 3 13.54 -6.39 16.44
CA ASP A 3 14.45 -7.19 17.26
C ASP A 3 15.66 -7.70 16.45
N ASN A 4 16.73 -8.04 17.18
CA ASN A 4 17.97 -8.52 16.59
C ASN A 4 17.81 -9.85 15.83
N ALA A 5 16.82 -10.69 16.18
CA ALA A 5 16.58 -11.93 15.47
C ALA A 5 16.04 -11.64 14.07
N PHE A 6 15.13 -10.68 13.95
CA PHE A 6 14.63 -10.22 12.66
C PHE A 6 15.70 -9.50 11.83
N LEU A 7 16.54 -8.66 12.44
CA LEU A 7 17.67 -8.03 11.71
C LEU A 7 18.66 -9.07 11.16
N SER A 8 18.96 -10.11 11.94
CA SER A 8 19.81 -11.22 11.50
C SER A 8 19.17 -12.00 10.35
N TYR A 9 17.87 -12.31 10.47
CA TYR A 9 17.09 -12.96 9.42
C TYR A 9 17.08 -12.15 8.12
N ALA A 10 16.73 -10.86 8.19
CA ALA A 10 16.71 -9.96 7.05
C ALA A 10 18.08 -9.86 6.38
N ALA A 11 19.16 -9.72 7.18
CA ALA A 11 20.51 -9.65 6.67
C ALA A 11 20.96 -10.96 6.00
N SER A 12 20.55 -12.12 6.52
CA SER A 12 20.87 -13.42 5.91
C SER A 12 20.28 -13.58 4.50
N ILE A 13 19.10 -13.00 4.25
CA ILE A 13 18.42 -13.04 2.95
C ILE A 13 18.99 -11.98 2.01
N LEU A 14 19.10 -10.73 2.49
CA LEU A 14 19.56 -9.60 1.68
C LEU A 14 21.04 -9.69 1.32
N ALA A 15 21.86 -10.34 2.13
CA ALA A 15 23.29 -10.53 1.90
C ALA A 15 23.65 -11.98 1.53
N ASP A 16 22.68 -12.76 1.01
CA ASP A 16 22.91 -14.12 0.51
C ASP A 16 24.12 -14.18 -0.45
N THR A 17 24.78 -15.34 -0.47
CA THR A 17 26.00 -15.55 -1.24
C THR A 17 25.75 -15.47 -2.75
N ASN A 18 24.65 -16.05 -3.21
CA ASN A 18 24.36 -16.21 -4.64
C ASN A 18 23.37 -15.16 -5.13
N ASP A 19 22.31 -14.92 -4.36
CA ASP A 19 21.16 -14.14 -4.80
C ASP A 19 21.01 -12.81 -4.06
N GLY A 20 22.01 -12.42 -3.26
CA GLY A 20 22.00 -11.25 -2.38
C GLY A 20 22.83 -10.05 -2.87
N LEU A 21 23.00 -9.08 -1.97
CA LEU A 21 23.92 -7.96 -2.14
C LEU A 21 25.37 -8.42 -2.02
N SER A 22 26.22 -7.90 -2.90
CA SER A 22 27.67 -7.94 -2.74
C SER A 22 28.11 -7.07 -1.57
N GLY A 23 29.31 -7.31 -1.05
CA GLY A 23 29.81 -6.51 0.08
C GLY A 23 30.03 -5.04 -0.31
N SER A 24 30.38 -4.74 -1.55
CA SER A 24 30.49 -3.37 -2.05
C SER A 24 29.11 -2.68 -2.14
N GLU A 25 28.06 -3.38 -2.57
CA GLU A 25 26.69 -2.87 -2.54
C GLU A 25 26.22 -2.59 -1.11
N ILE A 26 26.53 -3.47 -0.15
CA ILE A 26 26.21 -3.25 1.27
C ILE A 26 26.88 -1.97 1.78
N CYS A 27 28.18 -1.79 1.53
CA CYS A 27 28.88 -0.55 1.90
C CYS A 27 28.21 0.66 1.27
N LYS A 28 27.91 0.61 -0.04
CA LYS A 28 27.30 1.71 -0.79
C LYS A 28 25.97 2.14 -0.16
N PHE A 29 25.03 1.21 0.01
CA PHE A 29 23.71 1.53 0.52
C PHE A 29 23.74 1.93 2.01
N CYS A 30 24.47 1.20 2.85
CA CYS A 30 24.59 1.56 4.27
C CYS A 30 25.25 2.94 4.46
N ASN A 31 26.29 3.28 3.69
CA ASN A 31 26.90 4.61 3.74
C ASN A 31 25.93 5.70 3.32
N GLN A 32 25.13 5.46 2.27
CA GLN A 32 24.11 6.41 1.82
C GLN A 32 23.11 6.72 2.94
N TYR A 33 22.57 5.69 3.60
CA TYR A 33 21.64 5.86 4.72
C TYR A 33 22.29 6.45 5.98
N ALA A 34 23.55 6.10 6.23
CA ALA A 34 24.33 6.69 7.33
C ALA A 34 24.45 8.21 7.17
N VAL A 35 24.71 8.69 5.95
CA VAL A 35 24.74 10.13 5.64
C VAL A 35 23.35 10.73 5.75
N GLU A 36 22.33 10.10 5.15
CA GLU A 36 20.94 10.60 5.14
C GLU A 36 20.37 10.79 6.55
N TYR A 37 20.54 9.80 7.42
CA TYR A 37 20.03 9.84 8.78
C TYR A 37 21.02 10.41 9.80
N ASN A 38 22.17 10.91 9.36
CA ASN A 38 23.26 11.39 10.21
C ASN A 38 23.63 10.39 11.33
N LYS A 39 23.85 9.13 10.94
CA LYS A 39 24.19 8.00 11.82
C LYS A 39 25.60 7.49 11.54
N THR A 40 26.34 7.14 12.59
CA THR A 40 27.61 6.41 12.46
C THR A 40 27.33 4.92 12.39
N ILE A 41 27.80 4.26 11.32
CA ILE A 41 27.71 2.80 11.15
C ILE A 41 29.07 2.14 11.34
N LYS A 42 29.08 0.84 11.59
CA LYS A 42 30.29 0.08 11.93
C LYS A 42 31.18 -0.24 10.73
N TYR A 43 30.57 -0.63 9.61
CA TYR A 43 31.28 -1.14 8.44
C TYR A 43 30.97 -0.29 7.21
N THR A 44 31.87 0.62 6.87
CA THR A 44 31.73 1.55 5.74
C THR A 44 32.47 1.11 4.48
N GLN A 45 33.38 0.14 4.59
CA GLN A 45 34.22 -0.36 3.50
C GLN A 45 34.60 -1.82 3.69
N GLN A 46 35.07 -2.46 2.61
CA GLN A 46 35.61 -3.82 2.62
C GLN A 46 37.14 -3.80 2.80
N PRO A 47 37.75 -4.88 3.35
CA PRO A 47 37.12 -6.08 3.90
C PRO A 47 36.46 -5.82 5.27
N PHE A 48 35.37 -6.53 5.55
CA PHE A 48 34.69 -6.43 6.85
C PHE A 48 35.50 -7.14 7.92
N LYS A 49 36.03 -6.37 8.88
CA LYS A 49 36.87 -6.86 9.97
C LYS A 49 36.31 -6.45 11.31
N LYS A 50 36.25 -7.40 12.23
CA LYS A 50 35.96 -7.17 13.64
C LYS A 50 37.17 -7.65 14.43
N ASP A 51 37.85 -6.69 15.05
CA ASP A 51 39.17 -6.89 15.67
C ASP A 51 40.17 -7.53 14.68
N THR A 52 40.60 -8.75 14.95
CA THR A 52 41.54 -9.52 14.13
C THR A 52 40.86 -10.47 13.14
N SER A 53 39.54 -10.58 13.16
CA SER A 53 38.78 -11.58 12.41
C SER A 53 37.97 -10.99 11.26
N ASN A 54 37.93 -11.72 10.13
CA ASN A 54 37.04 -11.38 9.03
C ASN A 54 35.60 -11.79 9.39
N ILE A 55 34.64 -10.93 9.08
CA ILE A 55 33.21 -11.23 9.23
C ILE A 55 32.52 -11.31 7.87
N ASN A 56 31.41 -12.03 7.80
CA ASN A 56 30.70 -12.22 6.54
C ASN A 56 29.78 -11.02 6.21
N LYS A 57 29.31 -10.97 4.96
CA LYS A 57 28.45 -9.89 4.45
C LYS A 57 27.15 -9.72 5.26
N ALA A 58 26.52 -10.82 5.66
CA ALA A 58 25.28 -10.79 6.43
C ALA A 58 25.49 -10.22 7.83
N GLN A 59 26.57 -10.61 8.50
CA GLN A 59 26.96 -10.06 9.80
C GLN A 59 27.25 -8.56 9.69
N ALA A 60 27.99 -8.14 8.66
CA ALA A 60 28.28 -6.73 8.43
C ALA A 60 26.99 -5.91 8.20
N LEU A 61 26.07 -6.43 7.38
CA LEU A 61 24.78 -5.78 7.12
C LEU A 61 23.92 -5.70 8.39
N GLN A 62 23.79 -6.79 9.15
CA GLN A 62 23.06 -6.82 10.41
C GLN A 62 23.59 -5.77 11.40
N GLU A 63 24.91 -5.74 11.59
CA GLU A 63 25.55 -4.83 12.54
C GLU A 63 25.46 -3.36 12.08
N ASN A 64 25.44 -3.09 10.78
CA ASN A 64 25.15 -1.75 10.24
C ASN A 64 23.68 -1.35 10.46
N LEU A 65 22.73 -2.25 10.18
CA LEU A 65 21.30 -1.99 10.40
C LEU A 65 21.01 -1.68 11.89
N ALA A 66 21.68 -2.38 12.81
CA ALA A 66 21.53 -2.15 14.24
C ALA A 66 21.97 -0.75 14.73
N CYS A 67 22.67 0.04 13.90
CA CYS A 67 23.05 1.43 14.22
C CYS A 67 21.93 2.46 13.98
N PHE A 68 20.84 2.07 13.31
CA PHE A 68 19.71 2.94 12.97
C PHE A 68 18.56 2.77 13.98
N GLU A 69 17.68 3.78 14.07
CA GLU A 69 16.45 3.67 14.86
C GLU A 69 15.45 2.69 14.22
N SER A 70 14.47 2.20 14.98
CA SER A 70 13.52 1.18 14.51
C SER A 70 12.76 1.57 13.22
N GLU A 71 12.36 2.83 13.11
CA GLU A 71 11.69 3.36 11.90
C GLU A 71 12.64 3.39 10.70
N GLN A 72 13.87 3.84 10.92
CA GLN A 72 14.92 3.88 9.90
C GLN A 72 15.30 2.46 9.44
N GLN A 73 15.43 1.52 10.38
CA GLN A 73 15.67 0.11 10.08
C GLN A 73 14.57 -0.46 9.17
N PHE A 74 13.31 -0.15 9.46
CA PHE A 74 12.18 -0.55 8.61
C PHE A 74 12.34 -0.03 7.18
N VAL A 75 12.60 1.27 7.02
CA VAL A 75 12.78 1.90 5.69
C VAL A 75 13.92 1.27 4.92
N ILE A 76 15.07 1.14 5.57
CA ILE A 76 16.27 0.62 4.92
C ILE A 76 16.01 -0.80 4.42
N ILE A 77 15.50 -1.68 5.28
CA ILE A 77 15.23 -3.08 4.89
C ILE A 77 14.20 -3.12 3.75
N ARG A 78 13.13 -2.35 3.84
CA ARG A 78 12.10 -2.30 2.80
C ARG A 78 12.64 -1.79 1.46
N ASN A 79 13.42 -0.72 1.45
CA ASN A 79 14.00 -0.16 0.24
C ASN A 79 15.05 -1.10 -0.37
N LEU A 80 15.83 -1.79 0.47
CA LEU A 80 16.74 -2.85 -0.01
C LEU A 80 15.96 -3.98 -0.67
N CYS A 81 14.80 -4.39 -0.14
CA CYS A 81 13.93 -5.38 -0.79
C CYS A 81 13.37 -4.90 -2.14
N ASP A 82 13.17 -3.58 -2.32
CA ASP A 82 12.61 -2.96 -3.53
C ASP A 82 13.64 -2.73 -4.65
N LEU A 83 14.90 -3.11 -4.45
CA LEU A 83 15.93 -3.01 -5.49
C LEU A 83 15.55 -3.89 -6.71
N VAL A 84 15.71 -3.33 -7.92
CA VAL A 84 15.36 -3.99 -9.19
C VAL A 84 15.95 -5.40 -9.32
N LYS A 85 17.16 -5.62 -8.78
CA LYS A 85 17.82 -6.94 -8.79
C LYS A 85 17.03 -8.04 -8.05
N PHE A 86 16.15 -7.67 -7.13
CA PHE A 86 15.33 -8.59 -6.35
C PHE A 86 13.91 -8.76 -6.88
N ALA A 87 13.55 -8.14 -8.02
CA ALA A 87 12.18 -8.19 -8.56
C ALA A 87 11.60 -9.62 -8.67
N ASN A 88 12.45 -10.61 -8.98
CA ASN A 88 12.07 -12.02 -9.11
C ASN A 88 12.55 -12.91 -7.94
N ASN A 89 13.08 -12.34 -6.85
CA ASN A 89 13.58 -13.10 -5.71
C ASN A 89 12.45 -13.35 -4.70
N GLN A 90 11.87 -14.55 -4.72
CA GLN A 90 10.74 -14.91 -3.86
C GLN A 90 11.07 -14.78 -2.36
N LYS A 91 12.29 -15.12 -1.93
CA LYS A 91 12.70 -15.01 -0.51
C LYS A 91 12.71 -13.56 -0.04
N VAL A 92 13.16 -12.64 -0.90
CA VAL A 92 13.17 -11.20 -0.60
C VAL A 92 11.73 -10.64 -0.57
N ASN A 93 10.86 -11.12 -1.47
CA ASN A 93 9.44 -10.76 -1.44
C ASN A 93 8.74 -11.24 -0.16
N GLU A 94 9.00 -12.47 0.28
CA GLU A 94 8.50 -13.01 1.55
C GLU A 94 9.05 -12.25 2.76
N LEU A 95 10.33 -11.88 2.74
CA LEU A 95 10.93 -11.01 3.76
C LEU A 95 10.20 -9.66 3.82
N LYS A 96 9.95 -9.01 2.68
CA LYS A 96 9.22 -7.73 2.62
C LYS A 96 7.82 -7.86 3.20
N LEU A 97 7.08 -8.91 2.84
CA LEU A 97 5.74 -9.16 3.40
C LEU A 97 5.80 -9.37 4.91
N THR A 98 6.80 -10.10 5.41
CA THR A 98 6.99 -10.34 6.83
C THR A 98 7.36 -9.06 7.58
N LEU A 99 8.25 -8.23 7.01
CA LEU A 99 8.61 -6.92 7.54
C LEU A 99 7.37 -6.03 7.69
N ILE A 100 6.55 -5.92 6.64
CA ILE A 100 5.32 -5.11 6.65
C ILE A 100 4.32 -5.66 7.67
N LYS A 101 4.13 -6.97 7.71
CA LYS A 101 3.18 -7.62 8.62
C LYS A 101 3.52 -7.40 10.09
N ASN A 102 4.80 -7.51 10.45
CA ASN A 102 5.24 -7.52 11.85
C ASN A 102 5.67 -6.13 12.34
N TYR A 103 6.15 -5.28 11.43
CA TYR A 103 6.77 -4.00 11.77
C TYR A 103 6.20 -2.83 10.96
N GLY A 104 5.10 -3.02 10.23
CA GLY A 104 4.47 -1.96 9.42
C GLY A 104 4.06 -0.71 10.20
N TYR A 105 3.89 -0.83 11.52
CA TYR A 105 3.66 0.31 12.42
C TYR A 105 4.87 1.25 12.56
N LEU A 106 6.06 0.84 12.09
CA LEU A 106 7.30 1.62 12.07
C LEU A 106 7.56 2.30 10.71
N ALA A 107 6.67 2.14 9.73
CA ALA A 107 6.79 2.85 8.46
C ALA A 107 6.78 4.36 8.70
N PRO A 108 7.71 5.15 8.10
CA PRO A 108 7.66 6.59 8.20
C PRO A 108 6.31 7.10 7.74
N GLN A 109 5.86 8.13 8.44
CA GLN A 109 4.60 8.80 8.21
C GLN A 109 4.35 9.00 6.71
N GLU A 110 5.28 9.48 5.89
CA GLU A 110 5.05 9.80 4.46
C GLU A 110 4.50 8.68 3.55
N ILE A 111 4.83 7.40 3.77
CA ILE A 111 4.39 6.28 2.90
C ILE A 111 3.15 5.59 3.45
N ALA A 112 3.06 5.51 4.79
CA ALA A 112 1.83 5.11 5.46
C ALA A 112 0.77 6.20 5.29
N GLU A 113 1.13 7.48 5.32
CA GLU A 113 0.33 8.68 5.13
C GLU A 113 -0.16 8.77 3.70
N GLN A 114 0.62 8.62 2.63
CA GLN A 114 0.00 8.73 1.29
C GLN A 114 -1.20 7.79 1.09
N ILE A 115 -1.23 6.62 1.72
CA ILE A 115 -2.38 5.71 1.71
C ILE A 115 -3.36 5.98 2.87
N LEU A 116 -2.89 6.21 4.10
CA LEU A 116 -3.69 6.43 5.31
C LEU A 116 -4.25 7.85 5.42
N GLU A 117 -3.50 8.86 5.01
CA GLU A 117 -3.93 10.24 4.72
C GLU A 117 -4.96 10.23 3.60
N THR A 118 -4.78 9.50 2.49
CA THR A 118 -5.86 9.39 1.49
C THR A 118 -7.13 8.76 2.09
N VAL A 119 -7.00 7.71 2.90
CA VAL A 119 -8.15 7.10 3.61
C VAL A 119 -8.78 8.06 4.62
N ASN A 120 -7.99 8.78 5.43
CA ASN A 120 -8.49 9.74 6.43
C ASN A 120 -9.03 11.02 5.78
N GLN A 121 -8.42 11.51 4.70
CA GLN A 121 -8.92 12.61 3.88
C GLN A 121 -10.24 12.21 3.24
N VAL A 122 -10.35 11.03 2.63
CA VAL A 122 -11.62 10.54 2.10
C VAL A 122 -12.65 10.40 3.22
N ARG A 123 -12.29 9.90 4.41
CA ARG A 123 -13.21 9.87 5.57
C ARG A 123 -13.71 11.26 5.97
N HIS A 124 -12.84 12.26 6.01
CA HIS A 124 -13.21 13.65 6.28
C HIS A 124 -14.06 14.26 5.15
N TRP A 125 -13.71 13.98 3.90
CA TRP A 125 -14.47 14.46 2.74
C TRP A 125 -15.85 13.81 2.66
N LEU A 126 -15.98 12.59 3.16
CA LEU A 126 -17.23 11.86 3.34
C LEU A 126 -18.09 12.38 4.51
N ASP A 127 -17.63 13.36 5.29
CA ASP A 127 -18.47 13.99 6.33
C ASP A 127 -19.73 14.63 5.73
N ASN A 128 -19.65 15.08 4.47
CA ASN A 128 -20.78 15.61 3.70
C ASN A 128 -21.64 14.52 3.03
N TYR A 129 -21.26 13.25 3.14
CA TYR A 129 -21.89 12.10 2.46
C TYR A 129 -22.10 10.94 3.45
N PRO A 130 -23.01 11.09 4.44
CA PRO A 130 -23.06 10.24 5.63
C PRO A 130 -23.37 8.76 5.34
N GLU A 131 -24.21 8.47 4.33
CA GLU A 131 -24.52 7.09 3.93
C GLU A 131 -23.28 6.41 3.33
N ALA A 132 -22.58 7.10 2.42
CA ALA A 132 -21.34 6.63 1.84
C ALA A 132 -20.25 6.43 2.90
N LYS A 133 -20.16 7.35 3.87
CA LYS A 133 -19.23 7.28 5.00
C LYS A 133 -19.46 6.04 5.86
N GLY A 134 -20.70 5.77 6.25
CA GLY A 134 -21.03 4.63 7.10
C GLY A 134 -20.56 3.30 6.51
N HIS A 135 -20.81 3.09 5.22
CA HIS A 135 -20.33 1.91 4.50
C HIS A 135 -18.79 1.88 4.38
N TYR A 136 -18.16 3.02 4.12
CA TYR A 136 -16.70 3.10 4.01
C TYR A 136 -16.00 2.73 5.33
N GLU A 137 -16.48 3.27 6.45
CA GLU A 137 -15.92 3.00 7.78
C GLU A 137 -16.16 1.54 8.19
N ALA A 138 -17.33 0.98 7.85
CA ALA A 138 -17.63 -0.43 8.08
C ALA A 138 -16.69 -1.37 7.30
N ALA A 139 -16.30 -1.00 6.06
CA ALA A 139 -15.31 -1.75 5.29
C ALA A 139 -13.90 -1.62 5.89
N LEU A 140 -13.53 -0.42 6.35
CA LEU A 140 -12.22 -0.14 6.96
C LEU A 140 -12.03 -0.89 8.27
N GLU A 141 -13.05 -0.93 9.13
CA GLU A 141 -13.03 -1.68 10.39
C GLU A 141 -12.81 -3.18 10.16
N LYS A 142 -13.51 -3.76 9.17
CA LYS A 142 -13.35 -5.17 8.77
C LYS A 142 -11.95 -5.45 8.24
N LYS A 143 -11.41 -4.55 7.41
CA LYS A 143 -10.04 -4.63 6.89
C LYS A 143 -9.01 -4.62 8.02
N ASN A 144 -9.15 -3.70 8.97
CA ASN A 144 -8.25 -3.57 10.13
C ASN A 144 -8.31 -4.79 11.05
N SER A 145 -9.49 -5.39 11.19
CA SER A 145 -9.71 -6.60 11.96
C SER A 145 -9.27 -7.89 11.23
N LYS A 146 -8.73 -7.78 10.00
CA LYS A 146 -8.40 -8.90 9.10
C LYS A 146 -9.58 -9.84 8.83
N ILE A 147 -10.80 -9.32 8.94
CA ILE A 147 -12.03 -10.03 8.59
C ILE A 147 -12.25 -9.78 7.10
N TYR A 148 -11.50 -10.52 6.28
CA TYR A 148 -11.65 -10.49 4.84
C TYR A 148 -12.85 -11.33 4.46
N GLY A 149 -13.94 -10.66 4.11
CA GLY A 149 -15.21 -11.29 3.82
C GLY A 149 -15.90 -10.60 2.65
N ARG A 150 -16.85 -11.33 2.04
CA ARG A 150 -17.80 -10.77 1.08
C ARG A 150 -18.44 -9.46 1.58
N ASN A 151 -18.77 -9.41 2.86
CA ASN A 151 -19.36 -8.24 3.50
C ASN A 151 -18.48 -6.98 3.38
N LEU A 152 -17.15 -7.08 3.45
CA LEU A 152 -16.23 -5.95 3.26
C LEU A 152 -16.30 -5.43 1.82
N LEU A 153 -16.30 -6.31 0.83
CA LEU A 153 -16.40 -5.93 -0.59
C LEU A 153 -17.79 -5.37 -0.92
N ASP A 154 -18.84 -5.90 -0.29
CA ASP A 154 -20.21 -5.36 -0.35
C ASP A 154 -20.27 -3.95 0.25
N ASP A 155 -19.66 -3.70 1.40
CA ASP A 155 -19.56 -2.37 2.01
C ASP A 155 -18.82 -1.37 1.10
N LEU A 156 -17.72 -1.76 0.47
CA LEU A 156 -17.00 -0.89 -0.47
C LEU A 156 -17.86 -0.50 -1.69
N ARG A 157 -18.63 -1.45 -2.25
CA ARG A 157 -19.56 -1.14 -3.33
C ARG A 157 -20.66 -0.20 -2.88
N LEU A 158 -21.29 -0.49 -1.73
CA LEU A 158 -22.37 0.33 -1.20
C LEU A 158 -21.89 1.75 -0.90
N SER A 159 -20.67 1.90 -0.40
CA SER A 159 -20.05 3.21 -0.16
C SER A 159 -19.91 4.02 -1.47
N LEU A 160 -19.34 3.41 -2.52
CA LEU A 160 -19.19 4.07 -3.82
C LEU A 160 -20.55 4.36 -4.48
N GLU A 161 -21.50 3.42 -4.41
CA GLU A 161 -22.84 3.59 -4.97
C GLU A 161 -23.60 4.73 -4.28
N SER A 162 -23.56 4.79 -2.96
CA SER A 162 -24.23 5.85 -2.19
C SER A 162 -23.63 7.22 -2.49
N LEU A 163 -22.30 7.32 -2.59
CA LEU A 163 -21.62 8.55 -2.98
C LEU A 163 -22.06 9.04 -4.38
N ILE A 164 -22.15 8.13 -5.36
CA ILE A 164 -22.59 8.46 -6.72
C ILE A 164 -24.05 8.94 -6.73
N LYS A 165 -24.93 8.26 -5.98
CA LYS A 165 -26.35 8.66 -5.86
C LYS A 165 -26.49 10.05 -5.29
N GLU A 166 -25.72 10.37 -4.25
CA GLU A 166 -25.75 11.66 -3.57
C GLU A 166 -25.20 12.78 -4.47
N ILE A 167 -24.03 12.60 -5.08
CA ILE A 167 -23.42 13.57 -6.01
C ILE A 167 -24.30 13.86 -7.23
N LEU A 168 -25.02 12.85 -7.74
CA LEU A 168 -25.91 13.01 -8.90
C LEU A 168 -27.34 13.42 -8.51
N GLU A 169 -27.67 13.44 -7.22
CA GLU A 169 -29.01 13.62 -6.68
C GLU A 169 -30.03 12.65 -7.33
N LYS A 170 -29.65 11.37 -7.46
CA LYS A 170 -30.48 10.32 -8.07
C LYS A 170 -30.56 9.08 -7.20
N GLN A 171 -31.78 8.57 -7.01
CA GLN A 171 -32.07 7.34 -6.25
C GLN A 171 -32.31 6.13 -7.18
N LYS A 172 -31.42 5.91 -8.15
CA LYS A 172 -31.46 4.72 -9.04
C LYS A 172 -30.39 3.71 -8.63
N SER A 173 -30.55 2.44 -9.01
CA SER A 173 -29.47 1.45 -8.82
C SER A 173 -28.21 1.88 -9.60
N LEU A 174 -27.03 1.46 -9.13
CA LEU A 174 -25.76 1.79 -9.76
C LEU A 174 -25.82 1.57 -11.29
N GLU A 175 -26.25 0.40 -11.74
CA GLU A 175 -26.30 0.03 -13.17
C GLU A 175 -27.08 1.04 -14.04
N ASN A 176 -28.09 1.70 -13.46
CA ASN A 176 -28.94 2.68 -14.14
C ASN A 176 -28.37 4.11 -14.08
N LEU A 177 -27.28 4.34 -13.34
CA LEU A 177 -26.60 5.64 -13.22
C LEU A 177 -25.44 5.80 -14.22
N LYS A 178 -25.14 4.79 -15.05
CA LYS A 178 -23.99 4.82 -15.99
C LYS A 178 -24.00 6.04 -16.93
N SER A 179 -25.15 6.34 -17.53
CA SER A 179 -25.32 7.50 -18.42
C SER A 179 -25.24 8.82 -17.64
N ASP A 180 -25.91 8.89 -16.48
CA ASP A 180 -25.95 10.08 -15.63
C ASP A 180 -24.53 10.45 -15.14
N LEU A 181 -23.74 9.45 -14.71
CA LEU A 181 -22.35 9.63 -14.29
C LEU A 181 -21.44 10.03 -15.46
N GLY A 182 -21.63 9.43 -16.64
CA GLY A 182 -20.90 9.82 -17.84
C GLY A 182 -21.12 11.29 -18.21
N ASN A 183 -22.36 11.76 -18.12
CA ASN A 183 -22.71 13.15 -18.37
C ASN A 183 -22.12 14.10 -17.31
N PHE A 184 -22.12 13.70 -16.03
CA PHE A 184 -21.46 14.47 -14.96
C PHE A 184 -19.97 14.67 -15.25
N LEU A 185 -19.24 13.61 -15.58
CA LEU A 185 -17.81 13.68 -15.89
C LEU A 185 -17.54 14.53 -17.14
N ALA A 186 -18.39 14.44 -18.17
CA ALA A 186 -18.28 15.27 -19.36
C ALA A 186 -18.49 16.76 -19.06
N LYS A 187 -19.48 17.11 -18.22
CA LYS A 187 -19.72 18.49 -17.77
C LYS A 187 -18.55 19.07 -16.97
N ARG A 188 -17.77 18.22 -16.29
CA ARG A 188 -16.53 18.59 -15.58
C ARG A 188 -15.30 18.67 -16.48
N ASN A 189 -15.49 18.65 -17.80
CA ASN A 189 -14.42 18.75 -18.81
C ASN A 189 -13.33 17.67 -18.65
N ILE A 190 -13.71 16.47 -18.18
CA ILE A 190 -12.79 15.34 -18.06
C ILE A 190 -12.55 14.73 -19.45
N ASN A 191 -11.28 14.51 -19.76
CA ASN A 191 -10.83 13.86 -21.00
C ASN A 191 -11.54 12.52 -21.22
N VAL A 192 -11.85 12.21 -22.47
CA VAL A 192 -12.67 11.05 -22.85
C VAL A 192 -12.04 9.72 -22.41
N GLU A 193 -10.72 9.61 -22.45
CA GLU A 193 -9.96 8.44 -22.01
C GLU A 193 -10.14 8.19 -20.52
N ILE A 194 -10.04 9.25 -19.70
CA ILE A 194 -10.21 9.18 -18.25
C ILE A 194 -11.66 8.87 -17.90
N ARG A 195 -12.62 9.49 -18.60
CA ARG A 195 -14.04 9.19 -18.41
C ARG A 195 -14.35 7.73 -18.74
N ASN A 196 -13.83 7.21 -19.85
CA ASN A 196 -14.02 5.83 -20.26
C ASN A 196 -13.41 4.86 -19.24
N PHE A 197 -12.18 5.13 -18.79
CA PHE A 197 -11.52 4.36 -17.73
C PHE A 197 -12.33 4.35 -16.43
N TYR A 198 -12.80 5.51 -15.99
CA TYR A 198 -13.59 5.64 -14.76
C TYR A 198 -14.90 4.85 -14.85
N ILE A 199 -15.66 5.05 -15.94
CA ILE A 199 -16.93 4.36 -16.19
C ILE A 199 -16.73 2.85 -16.26
N SER A 200 -15.72 2.37 -16.99
CA SER A 200 -15.47 0.92 -17.06
C SER A 200 -14.99 0.34 -15.73
N THR A 201 -14.22 1.08 -14.94
CA THR A 201 -13.83 0.61 -13.61
C THR A 201 -15.04 0.49 -12.68
N VAL A 202 -15.90 1.52 -12.61
CA VAL A 202 -17.10 1.49 -11.75
C VAL A 202 -18.12 0.45 -12.20
N PHE A 203 -18.44 0.41 -13.50
CA PHE A 203 -19.56 -0.39 -14.01
C PHE A 203 -19.18 -1.75 -14.56
N ASP A 204 -17.97 -1.90 -15.08
CA ASP A 204 -17.55 -3.15 -15.71
C ASP A 204 -16.64 -3.96 -14.78
N PHE A 205 -15.79 -3.32 -13.97
CA PHE A 205 -14.93 -4.03 -13.00
C PHE A 205 -15.66 -4.30 -11.68
N PHE A 206 -16.12 -3.28 -10.95
CA PHE A 206 -16.75 -3.49 -9.63
C PHE A 206 -18.04 -4.32 -9.73
N VAL A 207 -18.89 -4.07 -10.72
CA VAL A 207 -20.14 -4.84 -10.88
C VAL A 207 -19.87 -6.28 -11.31
N LYS A 208 -18.98 -6.53 -12.28
CA LYS A 208 -18.70 -7.91 -12.74
C LYS A 208 -17.91 -8.70 -11.70
N TYR A 209 -16.87 -8.12 -11.10
CA TYR A 209 -16.08 -8.79 -10.07
C TYR A 209 -16.98 -9.22 -8.90
N GLN A 210 -17.88 -8.34 -8.47
CA GLN A 210 -18.80 -8.66 -7.38
C GLN A 210 -19.85 -9.69 -7.76
N ASN A 211 -20.39 -9.62 -8.97
CA ASN A 211 -21.35 -10.62 -9.45
C ASN A 211 -20.69 -11.99 -9.64
N GLU A 212 -19.51 -12.06 -10.24
CA GLU A 212 -18.87 -13.32 -10.64
C GLU A 212 -18.06 -13.98 -9.51
N ARG A 213 -17.41 -13.19 -8.66
CA ARG A 213 -16.42 -13.69 -7.67
C ARG A 213 -16.89 -13.60 -6.23
N VAL A 214 -17.82 -12.70 -5.93
CA VAL A 214 -18.30 -12.44 -4.55
C VAL A 214 -19.66 -13.07 -4.31
N LYS A 215 -20.62 -12.97 -5.24
CA LYS A 215 -22.00 -13.46 -5.00
C LYS A 215 -22.15 -14.99 -5.03
N HIS A 216 -21.34 -15.70 -5.81
CA HIS A 216 -21.62 -17.10 -6.13
C HIS A 216 -20.63 -18.13 -5.59
N ASN A 217 -19.46 -17.73 -5.05
CA ASN A 217 -18.42 -18.74 -4.83
C ASN A 217 -17.28 -18.39 -3.84
N ASP A 218 -17.31 -17.23 -3.14
CA ASP A 218 -16.24 -16.78 -2.21
C ASP A 218 -14.82 -17.00 -2.75
N LEU A 219 -14.61 -16.72 -4.04
CA LEU A 219 -13.36 -17.00 -4.77
C LEU A 219 -12.37 -15.82 -4.75
N PHE A 220 -12.59 -14.81 -3.93
CA PHE A 220 -11.68 -13.67 -3.82
C PHE A 220 -10.45 -14.04 -2.97
N LYS A 221 -9.29 -13.42 -3.26
CA LYS A 221 -8.07 -13.65 -2.48
C LYS A 221 -7.83 -12.49 -1.53
N ASP A 222 -7.36 -12.76 -0.31
CA ASP A 222 -7.12 -11.73 0.71
C ASP A 222 -6.23 -10.58 0.22
N PHE A 223 -5.21 -10.86 -0.61
CA PHE A 223 -4.35 -9.83 -1.16
C PHE A 223 -5.05 -8.94 -2.21
N GLU A 224 -6.11 -9.43 -2.86
CA GLU A 224 -6.93 -8.66 -3.80
C GLU A 224 -7.84 -7.67 -3.05
N VAL A 225 -8.25 -8.00 -1.82
CA VAL A 225 -9.11 -7.12 -1.00
C VAL A 225 -8.42 -5.78 -0.72
N GLY A 226 -7.12 -5.82 -0.41
CA GLY A 226 -6.32 -4.60 -0.22
C GLY A 226 -6.27 -3.74 -1.49
N PHE A 227 -6.11 -4.38 -2.65
CA PHE A 227 -6.12 -3.70 -3.94
C PHE A 227 -7.49 -3.05 -4.21
N ILE A 228 -8.59 -3.79 -4.05
CA ILE A 228 -9.95 -3.29 -4.30
C ILE A 228 -10.28 -2.11 -3.39
N PHE A 229 -9.95 -2.22 -2.09
CA PHE A 229 -10.14 -1.13 -1.13
C PHE A 229 -9.45 0.16 -1.58
N ASN A 230 -8.20 0.04 -2.02
CA ASN A 230 -7.43 1.19 -2.47
C ASN A 230 -8.01 1.78 -3.76
N GLN A 231 -8.44 0.94 -4.71
CA GLN A 231 -9.12 1.40 -5.92
C GLN A 231 -10.42 2.15 -5.60
N THR A 232 -11.27 1.61 -4.72
CA THR A 232 -12.51 2.27 -4.29
C THR A 232 -12.20 3.65 -3.69
N THR A 233 -11.20 3.72 -2.81
CA THR A 233 -10.81 4.98 -2.15
C THR A 233 -10.40 6.04 -3.18
N ILE A 234 -9.58 5.70 -4.17
CA ILE A 234 -9.14 6.63 -5.23
C ILE A 234 -10.32 7.08 -6.10
N LEU A 235 -11.23 6.16 -6.45
CA LEU A 235 -12.41 6.48 -7.25
C LEU A 235 -13.35 7.46 -6.52
N MET A 236 -13.52 7.29 -5.21
CA MET A 236 -14.32 8.18 -4.37
C MET A 236 -13.65 9.55 -4.21
N GLN A 237 -12.34 9.57 -3.94
CA GLN A 237 -11.55 10.81 -3.85
C GLN A 237 -11.68 11.65 -5.13
N PHE A 238 -11.58 11.01 -6.30
CA PHE A 238 -11.74 11.68 -7.58
C PHE A 238 -13.13 12.31 -7.73
N LEU A 239 -14.21 11.58 -7.41
CA LEU A 239 -15.57 12.12 -7.49
C LEU A 239 -15.79 13.30 -6.56
N ILE A 240 -15.35 13.20 -5.31
CA ILE A 240 -15.54 14.27 -4.33
C ILE A 240 -14.76 15.52 -4.77
N THR A 241 -13.54 15.34 -5.29
CA THR A 241 -12.75 16.45 -5.86
C THR A 241 -13.51 17.15 -6.98
N LEU A 242 -14.08 16.37 -7.91
CA LEU A 242 -14.87 16.92 -9.02
C LEU A 242 -16.18 17.57 -8.55
N HIS A 243 -16.82 17.04 -7.52
CA HIS A 243 -18.03 17.65 -6.96
C HIS A 243 -17.68 19.03 -6.38
N ASN A 244 -16.66 19.08 -5.52
CA ASN A 244 -16.24 20.28 -4.78
C ASN A 244 -15.61 21.38 -5.66
N GLN A 245 -15.03 21.04 -6.82
CA GLN A 245 -14.40 22.03 -7.71
C GLN A 245 -15.37 23.08 -8.27
N HIS A 246 -16.69 22.91 -8.11
CA HIS A 246 -17.69 23.90 -8.52
C HIS A 246 -18.98 23.83 -7.65
N SER A 247 -18.83 23.60 -6.35
CA SER A 247 -19.89 23.84 -5.36
C SER A 247 -19.91 25.30 -4.93
#